data_AF-A0A7K3RY87-F1
#
_entry.id   AF-A0A7K3RY87-F1
#
_cell.length_a   1.000
_cell.length_b   1.000
_cell.length_c   1.000
_cell.angle_alpha   90.00
_cell.angle_beta   90.00
_cell.angle_gamma   90.00
#
_symmetry.space_group_name_H-M   'P 1'
#
loop_
_entity.id
_entity.type
_entity.pdbx_description
1 polymer ?
#
loop_
_entity_poly.entity_id
_entity_poly.type
_entity_poly.pdbx_seq_one_letter_code
_entity_poly.pdbx_strand_id
1 'polypeptide(L)'
;MDTIPLETAKVAEVPDSAGIYQLFHNGRAVFAGRADRSLRSQLFKVQRKLIGRQHISVQEMAFRVVPMDAPLVDIAPERLIIQSTDHPWNQIGFGFKDPGRKRDRASLTSSHFDLQYPIDLDWIIPQEITGESLPQLLQSIRSSLPYLFRYGKNYPDEPSNNFRISHRTPAREVFAALSEGPLRGWQITAKPGYVIAYEESYDYPQSLDVFRQ
;
A
#
# COMPACT_ATOMS: atom_id res chain seq x y z
N MET A 1 10.02 -25.14 12.02
CA MET A 1 10.69 -24.12 11.19
C MET A 1 10.62 -22.82 11.92
N ASP A 2 11.74 -22.14 12.12
CA ASP A 2 11.75 -20.83 12.75
C ASP A 2 11.21 -19.77 11.78
N THR A 3 10.77 -18.63 12.31
CA THR A 3 10.31 -17.48 11.53
C THR A 3 11.48 -16.56 11.20
N ILE A 4 11.44 -15.90 10.05
CA ILE A 4 12.48 -14.97 9.56
C ILE A 4 11.97 -13.53 9.74
N PRO A 5 12.73 -12.59 10.32
CA PRO A 5 12.33 -11.19 10.42
C PRO A 5 11.98 -10.58 9.05
N LEU A 6 10.93 -9.76 8.96
CA LEU A 6 10.52 -9.07 7.73
C LEU A 6 11.41 -7.86 7.41
N GLU A 7 12.73 -8.05 7.44
CA GLU A 7 13.73 -7.03 7.15
C GLU A 7 14.18 -7.08 5.70
N THR A 8 14.56 -5.94 5.11
CA THR A 8 14.91 -5.84 3.69
C THR A 8 16.04 -6.79 3.29
N ALA A 9 17.07 -6.92 4.13
CA ALA A 9 18.17 -7.85 3.91
C ALA A 9 17.69 -9.32 3.87
N LYS A 10 16.80 -9.69 4.79
CA LYS A 10 16.24 -11.04 4.87
C LYS A 10 15.28 -11.36 3.73
N VAL A 11 14.49 -10.38 3.29
CA VAL A 11 13.65 -10.55 2.10
C VAL A 11 14.51 -10.72 0.84
N ALA A 12 15.65 -10.03 0.73
CA ALA A 12 16.56 -10.16 -0.42
C ALA A 12 17.20 -11.56 -0.52
N GLU A 13 17.40 -12.26 0.60
CA GLU A 13 17.90 -13.63 0.66
C GLU A 13 16.85 -14.67 0.17
N VAL A 14 15.56 -14.32 0.11
CA VAL A 14 14.49 -15.24 -0.31
C VAL A 14 14.64 -15.60 -1.80
N PRO A 15 14.48 -16.90 -2.18
CA PRO A 15 14.48 -17.32 -3.57
C PRO A 15 13.49 -16.53 -4.42
N ASP A 16 13.93 -16.12 -5.61
CA ASP A 16 13.08 -15.43 -6.56
C ASP A 16 12.25 -16.42 -7.40
N SER A 17 11.39 -17.16 -6.70
CA SER A 17 10.58 -18.25 -7.27
C SER A 17 9.13 -18.17 -6.81
N ALA A 18 8.27 -18.98 -7.41
CA ALA A 18 6.91 -19.18 -6.94
C ALA A 18 6.90 -19.89 -5.57
N GLY A 19 5.77 -19.78 -4.86
CA GLY A 19 5.52 -20.53 -3.64
C GLY A 19 4.49 -19.90 -2.72
N ILE A 20 4.49 -20.33 -1.46
CA ILE A 20 3.58 -19.85 -0.41
C ILE A 20 4.38 -19.15 0.68
N TYR A 21 3.82 -18.11 1.27
CA TYR A 21 4.39 -17.41 2.42
C TYR A 21 3.35 -17.25 3.53
N GLN A 22 3.84 -17.21 4.76
CA GLN A 22 3.04 -16.94 5.96
C GLN A 22 3.66 -15.75 6.69
N LEU A 23 2.83 -14.83 7.19
CA LEU A 23 3.22 -13.70 8.00
C LEU A 23 2.84 -13.94 9.46
N PHE A 24 3.69 -13.42 10.33
CA PHE A 24 3.56 -13.47 11.77
C PHE A 24 3.69 -12.06 12.33
N HIS A 25 2.81 -11.69 13.26
CA HIS A 25 2.89 -10.46 14.04
C HIS A 25 3.09 -10.85 15.50
N ASN A 26 4.19 -10.43 16.12
CA ASN A 26 4.55 -10.80 17.50
C ASN A 26 4.48 -12.32 17.74
N GLY A 27 4.98 -13.11 16.78
CA GLY A 27 5.01 -14.58 16.84
C GLY A 27 3.68 -15.29 16.53
N ARG A 28 2.57 -14.58 16.39
CA ARG A 28 1.27 -15.16 16.00
C ARG A 28 1.11 -15.13 14.49
N ALA A 29 0.70 -16.24 13.89
CA ALA A 29 0.32 -16.27 12.48
C ALA A 29 -0.85 -15.31 12.23
N VAL A 30 -0.70 -14.42 11.24
CA VAL A 30 -1.75 -13.43 10.91
C VAL A 30 -2.23 -13.53 9.48
N PHE A 31 -1.36 -13.91 8.54
CA PHE A 31 -1.70 -14.00 7.13
C PHE A 31 -0.98 -15.17 6.45
N ALA A 32 -1.62 -15.80 5.47
CA ALA A 32 -0.96 -16.67 4.51
C ALA A 32 -1.33 -16.22 3.09
N GLY A 33 -0.37 -16.26 2.18
CA GLY A 33 -0.61 -15.89 0.79
C GLY A 33 0.29 -16.67 -0.15
N ARG A 34 -0.08 -16.67 -1.42
CA ARG A 34 0.73 -17.24 -2.50
C ARG A 34 1.46 -16.19 -3.34
N ALA A 35 2.54 -16.60 -3.97
CA ALA A 35 3.26 -15.86 -4.98
C ALA A 35 3.43 -16.74 -6.22
N ASP A 36 2.78 -16.36 -7.33
CA ASP A 36 2.76 -17.17 -8.55
C ASP A 36 4.11 -17.17 -9.30
N ARG A 37 4.95 -16.16 -9.05
CA ARG A 37 6.22 -15.95 -9.76
C ARG A 37 7.41 -15.68 -8.84
N SER A 38 7.22 -14.85 -7.82
CA SER A 38 8.31 -14.34 -6.99
C SER A 38 7.85 -14.09 -5.56
N LEU A 39 8.25 -14.98 -4.65
CA LEU A 39 8.10 -14.83 -3.21
C LEU A 39 8.79 -13.55 -2.73
N ARG A 40 10.02 -13.31 -3.21
CA ARG A 40 10.80 -12.10 -2.91
C ARG A 40 10.02 -10.82 -3.24
N SER A 41 9.52 -10.70 -4.46
CA SER A 41 8.75 -9.52 -4.90
C SER A 41 7.47 -9.34 -4.10
N GLN A 42 6.80 -10.44 -3.74
CA GLN A 42 5.58 -10.38 -2.95
C GLN A 42 5.84 -9.96 -1.50
N LEU A 43 6.92 -10.46 -0.89
CA LEU A 43 7.35 -10.06 0.45
C LEU A 43 7.79 -8.59 0.49
N PHE A 44 8.47 -8.07 -0.54
CA PHE A 44 8.77 -6.64 -0.62
C PHE A 44 7.51 -5.78 -0.71
N LYS A 45 6.46 -6.21 -1.43
CA LYS A 45 5.17 -5.51 -1.46
C LYS A 45 4.50 -5.51 -0.09
N VAL A 46 4.54 -6.64 0.62
CA VAL A 46 4.02 -6.78 1.98
C VAL A 46 4.78 -5.86 2.94
N GLN A 47 6.11 -5.89 2.90
CA GLN A 47 6.97 -5.02 3.71
C GLN A 47 6.64 -3.54 3.44
N ARG A 48 6.62 -3.12 2.16
CA ARG A 48 6.28 -1.75 1.78
C ARG A 48 4.89 -1.35 2.27
N LYS A 49 3.89 -2.24 2.15
CA LYS A 49 2.52 -2.00 2.66
C LYS A 49 2.54 -1.74 4.17
N LEU A 50 3.26 -2.55 4.94
CA LEU A 50 3.30 -2.49 6.41
C LEU A 50 4.10 -1.30 6.93
N ILE A 51 5.21 -0.94 6.28
CA ILE A 51 6.00 0.26 6.61
C ILE A 51 5.14 1.54 6.56
N GLY A 52 4.21 1.58 5.62
CA GLY A 52 3.32 2.74 5.44
C GLY A 52 2.08 2.77 6.31
N ARG A 53 1.98 1.91 7.34
CA ARG A 53 0.80 1.82 8.21
C ARG A 53 1.07 2.36 9.60
N GLN A 54 0.02 2.86 10.22
CA GLN A 54 -0.02 3.21 11.64
C GLN A 54 -0.43 2.00 12.48
N HIS A 55 -0.10 2.04 13.77
CA HIS A 55 -0.40 1.00 14.78
C HIS A 55 0.23 -0.37 14.52
N ILE A 56 1.22 -0.43 13.64
CA ILE A 56 2.02 -1.63 13.38
C ILE A 56 3.43 -1.25 12.99
N SER A 57 4.39 -2.06 13.41
CA SER A 57 5.79 -1.91 13.07
C SER A 57 6.27 -3.13 12.27
N VAL A 58 7.07 -2.92 11.22
CA VAL A 58 7.69 -4.03 10.46
C VAL A 58 8.66 -4.84 11.32
N GLN A 59 9.22 -4.25 12.38
CA GLN A 59 10.11 -4.94 13.31
C GLN A 59 9.36 -6.00 14.15
N GLU A 60 8.04 -5.86 14.30
CA GLU A 60 7.17 -6.84 14.96
C GLU A 60 6.76 -7.98 14.02
N MET A 61 7.18 -7.92 12.77
CA MET A 61 6.75 -8.83 11.70
C MET A 61 7.84 -9.84 11.36
N ALA A 62 7.40 -11.08 11.17
CA ALA A 62 8.23 -12.14 10.66
C ALA A 62 7.48 -12.93 9.57
N PHE A 63 8.20 -13.74 8.82
CA PHE A 63 7.63 -14.55 7.75
C PHE A 63 8.22 -15.95 7.70
N ARG A 64 7.52 -16.84 7.02
CA ARG A 64 8.03 -18.13 6.54
C ARG A 64 7.70 -18.25 5.06
N VAL A 65 8.53 -18.97 4.32
CA VAL A 65 8.30 -19.28 2.91
C VAL A 65 8.45 -20.76 2.64
N VAL A 66 7.68 -21.25 1.68
CA VAL A 66 7.82 -22.56 1.08
C VAL A 66 7.92 -22.34 -0.43
N PRO A 67 9.15 -22.31 -1.00
CA PRO A 67 9.34 -22.29 -2.45
C PRO A 67 8.75 -23.54 -3.09
N MET A 68 8.10 -23.38 -4.25
CA MET A 68 7.45 -24.48 -4.97
C MET A 68 7.52 -24.24 -6.47
N ASP A 69 7.43 -25.30 -7.27
CA ASP A 69 7.24 -25.16 -8.70
C ASP A 69 5.93 -24.44 -8.99
N ALA A 70 5.94 -23.50 -9.94
CA ALA A 70 4.76 -22.69 -10.26
C ALA A 70 3.49 -23.52 -10.57
N PRO A 71 3.56 -24.64 -11.32
CA PRO A 71 2.39 -25.51 -11.52
C PRO A 71 1.86 -26.11 -10.21
N LEU A 72 2.74 -26.39 -9.23
CA LEU A 72 2.31 -26.91 -7.93
C LEU A 72 1.65 -25.83 -7.08
N VAL A 73 1.96 -24.54 -7.25
CA VAL A 73 1.28 -23.44 -6.55
C VAL A 73 -0.20 -23.34 -6.94
N ASP A 74 -0.53 -23.69 -8.18
CA ASP A 74 -1.91 -23.68 -8.67
C ASP A 74 -2.74 -24.86 -8.14
N ILE A 75 -2.08 -25.98 -7.80
CA ILE A 75 -2.71 -27.22 -7.31
C ILE A 75 -2.63 -27.32 -5.79
N ALA A 76 -1.64 -26.67 -5.16
CA ALA A 76 -1.48 -26.58 -3.73
C ALA A 76 -2.68 -25.84 -3.16
N PRO A 77 -3.44 -26.45 -2.24
CA PRO A 77 -4.52 -25.73 -1.62
C PRO A 77 -3.84 -24.76 -0.64
N GLU A 78 -3.73 -23.49 -1.03
CA GLU A 78 -3.55 -22.38 -0.09
C GLU A 78 -4.52 -22.55 1.12
N ARG A 79 -5.69 -23.15 0.84
CA ARG A 79 -6.64 -23.68 1.83
C ARG A 79 -6.04 -24.60 2.90
N LEU A 80 -5.13 -25.52 2.59
CA LEU A 80 -4.56 -26.44 3.60
C LEU A 80 -3.68 -25.71 4.62
N ILE A 81 -2.94 -24.68 4.18
CA ILE A 81 -2.16 -23.84 5.10
C ILE A 81 -3.10 -22.93 5.90
N ILE A 82 -4.06 -22.27 5.23
CA ILE A 82 -5.07 -21.40 5.88
C ILE A 82 -5.94 -22.20 6.88
N GLN A 83 -6.22 -23.48 6.63
CA GLN A 83 -7.03 -24.32 7.51
C GLN A 83 -6.24 -24.88 8.70
N SER A 84 -4.90 -24.86 8.63
CA SER A 84 -4.05 -25.45 9.69
C SER A 84 -3.75 -24.48 10.85
N THR A 85 -3.90 -23.17 10.63
CA THR A 85 -3.66 -22.12 11.64
C THR A 85 -4.63 -20.96 11.45
N ASP A 86 -4.93 -20.23 12.51
CA ASP A 86 -5.77 -19.02 12.44
C ASP A 86 -5.01 -17.88 11.76
N HIS A 87 -5.49 -17.38 10.61
CA HIS A 87 -4.94 -16.22 9.88
C HIS A 87 -5.98 -15.09 9.80
N PRO A 88 -6.15 -14.29 10.87
CA PRO A 88 -7.18 -13.26 10.93
C PRO A 88 -7.14 -12.27 9.75
N TRP A 89 -5.95 -11.93 9.25
CA TRP A 89 -5.79 -10.95 8.17
C TRP A 89 -6.26 -11.43 6.80
N ASN A 90 -6.36 -12.75 6.58
CA ASN A 90 -6.91 -13.31 5.33
C ASN A 90 -8.40 -12.94 5.15
N GLN A 91 -9.13 -12.71 6.24
CA GLN A 91 -10.58 -12.46 6.22
C GLN A 91 -10.95 -10.98 6.29
N ILE A 92 -10.01 -10.12 6.66
CA ILE A 92 -10.27 -8.68 6.89
C ILE A 92 -9.64 -7.77 5.84
N GLY A 93 -9.27 -8.29 4.67
CA GLY A 93 -8.89 -7.45 3.52
C GLY A 93 -7.39 -7.13 3.40
N PHE A 94 -6.50 -7.75 4.18
CA PHE A 94 -5.05 -7.52 4.02
C PHE A 94 -4.54 -7.89 2.62
N GLY A 95 -5.01 -9.01 2.06
CA GLY A 95 -4.60 -9.48 0.74
C GLY A 95 -5.28 -8.78 -0.44
N PHE A 96 -6.20 -7.83 -0.20
CA PHE A 96 -6.96 -7.20 -1.27
C PHE A 96 -6.07 -6.24 -2.08
N LYS A 97 -6.22 -6.32 -3.41
CA LYS A 97 -5.62 -5.38 -4.36
C LYS A 97 -6.46 -4.10 -4.42
N ASP A 98 -5.97 -3.11 -5.15
CA ASP A 98 -6.73 -1.91 -5.45
C ASP A 98 -8.14 -2.27 -5.98
N PRO A 99 -9.22 -1.91 -5.25
CA PRO A 99 -10.57 -2.34 -5.61
C PRO A 99 -11.17 -1.55 -6.79
N GLY A 100 -10.46 -0.52 -7.29
CA GLY A 100 -10.91 0.30 -8.41
C GLY A 100 -11.91 1.39 -8.00
N ARG A 101 -12.03 2.45 -8.83
CA ARG A 101 -12.87 3.64 -8.54
C ARG A 101 -14.31 3.32 -8.12
N LYS A 102 -14.93 2.28 -8.71
CA LYS A 102 -16.32 1.89 -8.39
C LYS A 102 -16.51 1.47 -6.92
N ARG A 103 -15.44 1.07 -6.23
CA ARG A 103 -15.47 0.57 -4.86
C ARG A 103 -15.03 1.61 -3.82
N ASP A 104 -14.56 2.78 -4.25
CA ASP A 104 -14.10 3.84 -3.33
C ASP A 104 -15.24 4.43 -2.48
N ARG A 105 -16.47 4.31 -2.98
CA ARG A 105 -17.71 4.72 -2.30
C ARG A 105 -18.25 3.67 -1.32
N ALA A 106 -17.70 2.46 -1.31
CA ALA A 106 -18.13 1.42 -0.39
C ALA A 106 -17.51 1.63 1.00
N SER A 107 -18.31 1.48 2.04
CA SER A 107 -17.82 1.44 3.41
C SER A 107 -17.12 0.12 3.71
N LEU A 108 -16.03 0.20 4.47
CA LEU A 108 -15.33 -0.94 5.03
C LEU A 108 -16.00 -1.36 6.34
N THR A 109 -16.00 -2.67 6.62
CA THR A 109 -16.41 -3.20 7.93
C THR A 109 -15.45 -2.71 9.01
N SER A 110 -15.91 -2.52 10.24
CA SER A 110 -15.05 -2.03 11.35
C SER A 110 -13.82 -2.90 11.60
N SER A 111 -13.92 -4.21 11.35
CA SER A 111 -12.81 -5.16 11.45
C SER A 111 -11.80 -5.11 10.29
N HIS A 112 -12.05 -4.33 9.25
CA HIS A 112 -11.22 -4.30 8.05
C HIS A 112 -9.79 -3.84 8.36
N PHE A 113 -8.79 -4.51 7.76
CA PHE A 113 -7.37 -4.29 7.99
C PHE A 113 -7.00 -2.82 7.85
N ASP A 114 -7.44 -2.16 6.76
CA ASP A 114 -7.11 -0.76 6.51
C ASP A 114 -7.71 0.21 7.55
N LEU A 115 -8.77 -0.15 8.29
CA LEU A 115 -9.27 0.68 9.40
C LEU A 115 -8.48 0.45 10.69
N GLN A 116 -8.00 -0.78 10.90
CA GLN A 116 -7.19 -1.13 12.07
C GLN A 116 -5.77 -0.57 11.95
N TYR A 117 -5.22 -0.62 10.73
CA TYR A 117 -3.87 -0.20 10.36
C TYR A 117 -3.93 0.80 9.19
N PRO A 118 -4.42 2.02 9.43
CA PRO A 118 -4.57 3.03 8.38
C PRO A 118 -3.21 3.45 7.83
N ILE A 119 -3.22 4.02 6.62
CA ILE A 119 -2.02 4.62 6.03
C ILE A 119 -1.51 5.78 6.89
N ASP A 120 -0.20 5.95 6.90
CA ASP A 120 0.43 7.06 7.59
C ASP A 120 0.54 8.30 6.70
N LEU A 121 -0.35 9.28 6.91
CA LEU A 121 -0.30 10.56 6.18
C LEU A 121 0.85 11.46 6.60
N ASP A 122 1.50 11.16 7.73
CA ASP A 122 2.66 11.89 8.19
C ASP A 122 3.97 11.23 7.72
N TRP A 123 3.87 10.28 6.78
CA TRP A 123 5.00 9.68 6.09
C TRP A 123 5.89 10.75 5.45
N ILE A 124 7.15 10.76 5.85
CA ILE A 124 8.14 11.72 5.40
C ILE A 124 8.64 11.31 4.01
N ILE A 125 8.38 12.15 3.00
CA ILE A 125 8.96 11.97 1.67
C ILE A 125 10.47 12.27 1.75
N PRO A 126 11.36 11.27 1.56
CA PRO A 126 12.77 11.43 1.93
C PRO A 126 13.55 12.30 0.93
N GLN A 127 13.12 12.36 -0.32
CA GLN A 127 13.76 13.12 -1.39
C GLN A 127 12.95 14.35 -1.81
N GLU A 128 13.64 15.34 -2.36
CA GLU A 128 12.97 16.41 -3.12
C GLU A 128 12.27 15.79 -4.34
N ILE A 129 11.07 16.27 -4.64
CA ILE A 129 10.32 15.84 -5.82
C ILE A 129 10.07 17.05 -6.72
N THR A 130 10.49 16.89 -7.97
CA THR A 130 10.26 17.82 -9.08
C THR A 130 9.70 17.06 -10.28
N GLY A 131 8.98 17.74 -11.16
CA GLY A 131 8.54 17.17 -12.44
C GLY A 131 8.41 18.25 -13.50
N GLU A 132 8.79 17.93 -14.73
CA GLU A 132 8.62 18.82 -15.90
C GLU A 132 7.15 18.83 -16.37
N SER A 133 6.39 17.80 -15.98
CA SER A 133 4.94 17.71 -16.20
C SER A 133 4.23 17.16 -14.97
N LEU A 134 2.94 17.50 -14.84
CA LEU A 134 2.07 16.96 -13.80
C LEU A 134 2.08 15.42 -13.74
N PRO A 135 2.02 14.66 -14.86
CA PRO A 135 2.15 13.20 -14.79
C PRO A 135 3.48 12.72 -14.18
N GLN A 136 4.60 13.34 -14.53
CA GLN A 136 5.91 12.99 -13.95
C GLN A 136 5.95 13.31 -12.45
N LEU A 137 5.40 14.45 -12.05
CA LEU A 137 5.27 14.85 -10.65
C LEU A 137 4.43 13.83 -9.86
N LEU A 138 3.22 13.52 -10.32
CA LEU A 138 2.31 12.57 -9.67
C LEU A 138 2.91 11.16 -9.59
N GLN A 139 3.60 10.71 -10.64
CA GLN A 139 4.30 9.43 -10.64
C GLN A 139 5.45 9.41 -9.63
N SER A 140 6.21 10.50 -9.50
CA SER A 140 7.30 10.61 -8.54
C SER A 140 6.80 10.62 -7.09
N ILE A 141 5.69 11.32 -6.81
CA ILE A 141 5.00 11.28 -5.52
C ILE A 141 4.52 9.86 -5.23
N ARG A 142 3.80 9.23 -6.16
CA ARG A 142 3.32 7.85 -6.03
C ARG A 142 4.43 6.86 -5.72
N SER A 143 5.59 7.00 -6.36
CA SER A 143 6.75 6.11 -6.12
C SER A 143 7.34 6.29 -4.71
N SER A 144 7.24 7.49 -4.14
CA SER A 144 7.81 7.87 -2.85
C SER A 144 6.93 7.49 -1.64
N LEU A 145 5.67 7.15 -1.89
CA LEU A 145 4.70 6.78 -0.85
C LEU A 145 4.67 5.26 -0.64
N PRO A 146 4.67 4.74 0.60
CA PRO A 146 4.62 3.31 0.89
C PRO A 146 3.22 2.70 0.64
N TYR A 147 2.22 3.52 0.33
CA TYR A 147 0.86 3.13 -0.04
C TYR A 147 0.51 3.59 -1.45
N LEU A 148 -0.66 3.16 -1.92
CA LEU A 148 -1.15 3.53 -3.24
C LEU A 148 -1.58 5.00 -3.25
N PHE A 149 -1.09 5.76 -4.22
CA PHE A 149 -1.68 7.03 -4.63
C PHE A 149 -2.22 6.88 -6.05
N ARG A 150 -3.54 6.96 -6.20
CA ARG A 150 -4.24 6.81 -7.47
C ARG A 150 -4.89 8.12 -7.88
N TYR A 151 -4.78 8.46 -9.15
CA TYR A 151 -5.35 9.69 -9.70
C TYR A 151 -6.09 9.40 -11.01
N GLY A 152 -7.08 10.25 -11.32
CA GLY A 152 -7.72 10.28 -12.63
C GLY A 152 -6.73 10.60 -13.75
N LYS A 153 -7.10 10.26 -15.00
CA LYS A 153 -6.24 10.51 -16.18
C LYS A 153 -6.49 11.86 -16.86
N ASN A 154 -7.51 12.60 -16.44
CA ASN A 154 -7.95 13.83 -17.10
C ASN A 154 -7.34 15.08 -16.44
N TYR A 155 -6.10 14.99 -15.94
CA TYR A 155 -5.45 16.15 -15.31
C TYR A 155 -5.06 17.19 -16.37
N PRO A 156 -5.01 18.49 -16.01
CA PRO A 156 -4.59 19.53 -16.94
C PRO A 156 -3.16 19.27 -17.43
N ASP A 157 -2.93 19.44 -18.73
CA ASP A 157 -1.60 19.34 -19.37
C ASP A 157 -0.69 20.54 -19.02
N GLU A 158 -1.09 21.38 -18.06
CA GLU A 158 -0.31 22.53 -17.68
C GLU A 158 1.05 22.11 -17.08
N PRO A 159 2.14 22.78 -17.48
CA PRO A 159 3.46 22.45 -16.98
C PRO A 159 3.54 22.66 -15.47
N SER A 160 3.99 21.63 -14.75
CA SER A 160 4.28 21.71 -13.32
C SER A 160 5.60 22.43 -13.03
N ASN A 161 6.14 23.21 -13.98
CA ASN A 161 7.53 23.69 -14.00
C ASN A 161 7.97 24.46 -12.75
N ASN A 162 7.03 24.93 -11.92
CA ASN A 162 7.31 25.64 -10.67
C ASN A 162 6.86 24.90 -9.40
N PHE A 163 6.23 23.73 -9.50
CA PHE A 163 5.81 22.97 -8.32
C PHE A 163 6.95 22.08 -7.84
N ARG A 164 7.38 22.33 -6.60
CA ARG A 164 8.46 21.58 -5.94
C ARG A 164 7.99 21.14 -4.57
N ILE A 165 8.25 19.87 -4.26
CA ILE A 165 8.09 19.33 -2.92
C ILE A 165 9.48 19.26 -2.32
N SER A 166 9.67 19.94 -1.21
CA SER A 166 10.95 19.91 -0.49
C SER A 166 11.24 18.52 0.04
N HIS A 167 12.51 18.22 0.27
CA HIS A 167 12.89 17.01 0.98
C HIS A 167 12.30 17.01 2.39
N ARG A 168 11.98 15.83 2.91
CA ARG A 168 11.43 15.61 4.25
C ARG A 168 10.07 16.26 4.50
N THR A 169 9.29 16.50 3.45
CA THR A 169 7.91 16.97 3.60
C THR A 169 6.95 15.80 3.94
N PRO A 170 6.08 15.94 4.95
CA PRO A 170 5.01 14.97 5.22
C PRO A 170 4.07 14.81 4.03
N ALA A 171 3.57 13.59 3.81
CA ALA A 171 2.66 13.30 2.70
C ALA A 171 1.37 14.14 2.76
N ARG A 172 0.86 14.45 3.96
CA ARG A 172 -0.28 15.36 4.17
C ARG A 172 -0.05 16.74 3.56
N GLU A 173 1.09 17.34 3.82
CA GLU A 173 1.45 18.65 3.28
C GLU A 173 1.62 18.61 1.76
N VAL A 174 2.14 17.50 1.24
CA VAL A 174 2.22 17.26 -0.21
C VAL A 174 0.83 17.24 -0.85
N PHE A 175 -0.13 16.53 -0.25
CA PHE A 175 -1.49 16.49 -0.78
C PHE A 175 -2.19 17.83 -0.67
N ALA A 176 -2.01 18.57 0.43
CA ALA A 176 -2.52 19.94 0.57
C ALA A 176 -1.97 20.84 -0.55
N ALA A 177 -0.65 20.89 -0.74
CA ALA A 177 0.01 21.69 -1.77
C ALA A 177 -0.43 21.28 -3.19
N LEU A 178 -0.62 19.99 -3.46
CA LEU A 178 -1.16 19.53 -4.74
C LEU A 178 -2.57 20.09 -4.99
N SER A 179 -3.45 20.02 -3.98
CA SER A 179 -4.84 20.50 -4.11
C SER A 179 -4.96 22.02 -4.24
N GLU A 180 -3.98 22.77 -3.72
CA GLU A 180 -3.91 24.24 -3.84
C GLU A 180 -3.27 24.71 -5.15
N GLY A 181 -2.43 23.87 -5.75
CA GLY A 181 -1.68 24.18 -6.97
C GLY A 181 -2.08 23.30 -8.16
N PRO A 182 -1.24 22.34 -8.59
CA PRO A 182 -1.43 21.64 -9.86
C PRO A 182 -2.72 20.83 -10.01
N LEU A 183 -3.35 20.46 -8.89
CA LEU A 183 -4.63 19.74 -8.84
C LEU A 183 -5.76 20.62 -8.28
N ARG A 184 -5.69 21.94 -8.47
CA ARG A 184 -6.79 22.82 -8.11
C ARG A 184 -8.11 22.40 -8.79
N GLY A 185 -9.20 22.39 -8.03
CA GLY A 185 -10.51 21.88 -8.47
C GLY A 185 -10.65 20.35 -8.42
N TRP A 186 -9.58 19.62 -8.08
CA TRP A 186 -9.66 18.20 -7.78
C TRP A 186 -9.79 17.98 -6.28
N GLN A 187 -10.47 16.90 -5.91
CA GLN A 187 -10.49 16.41 -4.55
C GLN A 187 -9.47 15.28 -4.39
N ILE A 188 -8.54 15.47 -3.45
CA ILE A 188 -7.66 14.42 -2.96
C ILE A 188 -8.27 13.89 -1.67
N THR A 189 -8.48 12.58 -1.58
CA THR A 189 -9.08 11.92 -0.42
C THR A 189 -8.15 10.85 0.09
N ALA A 190 -7.75 10.99 1.35
CA ALA A 190 -7.06 9.93 2.06
C ALA A 190 -8.08 8.91 2.56
N LYS A 191 -8.04 7.71 1.97
CA LYS A 191 -8.78 6.54 2.43
C LYS A 191 -7.93 5.78 3.46
N PRO A 192 -8.54 4.91 4.27
CA PRO A 192 -7.80 4.15 5.28
C PRO A 192 -6.63 3.36 4.69
N GLY A 193 -6.74 2.86 3.45
CA GLY A 193 -5.70 2.03 2.82
C GLY A 193 -4.85 2.68 1.72
N TYR A 194 -5.25 3.85 1.21
CA TYR A 194 -4.67 4.48 0.01
C TYR A 194 -5.16 5.92 -0.14
N VAL A 195 -4.59 6.67 -1.09
CA VAL A 195 -5.03 8.03 -1.43
C VAL A 195 -5.57 8.05 -2.86
N ILE A 196 -6.68 8.74 -3.08
CA ILE A 196 -7.27 8.99 -4.40
C ILE A 196 -7.27 10.49 -4.72
N ALA A 197 -7.13 10.84 -5.99
CA ALA A 197 -7.33 12.21 -6.49
C ALA A 197 -8.21 12.19 -7.74
N TYR A 198 -9.35 12.88 -7.70
CA TYR A 198 -10.31 12.94 -8.80
C TYR A 198 -10.84 14.35 -8.98
N GLU A 199 -11.14 14.70 -10.24
CA GLU A 199 -11.90 15.90 -10.61
C GLU A 199 -13.38 15.72 -10.26
N GLU A 200 -13.69 15.78 -8.97
CA GLU A 200 -15.05 15.70 -8.44
C GLU A 200 -15.08 16.27 -7.02
N SER A 201 -16.28 16.48 -6.48
CA SER A 201 -16.49 16.74 -5.06
C SER A 201 -17.44 15.67 -4.51
N TYR A 202 -16.95 14.86 -3.58
CA TYR A 202 -17.73 13.75 -3.02
C TYR A 202 -17.29 13.42 -1.59
N ASP A 203 -18.23 13.38 -0.65
CA ASP A 203 -17.92 13.00 0.73
C ASP A 203 -17.81 11.48 0.86
N TYR A 204 -16.60 11.02 0.67
CA TYR A 204 -16.20 9.64 0.70
C TYR A 204 -16.31 9.05 2.12
N PRO A 205 -16.93 7.87 2.31
CA PRO A 205 -17.05 7.27 3.64
C PRO A 205 -15.68 6.90 4.21
N GLN A 206 -15.54 7.06 5.53
CA GLN A 206 -14.34 6.68 6.30
C GLN A 206 -13.05 7.32 5.78
N SER A 207 -13.13 8.52 5.21
CA SER A 207 -11.95 9.28 4.82
C SER A 207 -11.17 9.71 6.06
N LEU A 208 -9.85 9.55 6.02
CA LEU A 208 -8.93 10.03 7.05
C LEU A 208 -8.73 11.54 6.94
N ASP A 209 -8.69 12.04 5.70
CA ASP A 209 -8.54 13.45 5.38
C ASP A 209 -9.04 13.74 3.96
N VAL A 210 -9.39 14.99 3.68
CA VAL A 210 -9.85 15.47 2.37
C VAL A 210 -9.21 16.83 2.07
N PHE A 211 -8.50 16.90 0.94
CA PHE A 211 -7.88 18.12 0.43
C PHE A 211 -8.61 18.55 -0.84
N ARG A 212 -9.25 19.72 -0.79
CA ARG A 212 -9.97 20.33 -1.93
C ARG A 212 -10.02 21.85 -1.74
N GLN A 213 -9.89 22.59 -2.84
CA GLN A 213 -10.01 24.06 -2.94
C GLN A 213 -11.00 24.42 -4.04
#